data_AF-A0A956A780-F1
#
_entry.id   AF-A0A956A780-F1
#
_cell.length_a   1.000
_cell.length_b   1.000
_cell.length_c   1.000
_cell.angle_alpha   90.00
_cell.angle_beta   90.00
_cell.angle_gamma   90.00
#
_symmetry.space_group_name_H-M   'P 1'
#
loop_
_entity.id
_entity.type
_entity.pdbx_description
1 polymer ?
#
loop_
_entity_poly.entity_id
_entity_poly.type
_entity_poly.pdbx_seq_one_letter_code
_entity_poly.pdbx_strand_id
1 'polypeptide(L)'
;MFGVAPVAAWAVAVQTGVLRHAGTIAVVGSWLGLYLWFALFPIVARRRLGAGAAVRGSWAIDLACAFLATVAMGLVVLLTGGGDGAHDGASYGGYGGGPAWTLALFGVGAVLVGPWCEEVFFRGFLLHALRRHGHASVAWLAQAFLFAAVHPYSAPTLVGVGAVGLVLAAVARIRPTLRAAWLAHGAFNALAFAFVVAAALRLAASGFLGVALELEHRADAQVARVVRVVDGGPAEGAGIAVGDVIVSIDGEPPGRDGFTTFLATHGPGTPVAVQLVRDGETLVRAVTLAERP
;
A
#
# COMPACT_ATOMS: atom_id res chain seq x y z
N MET A 1 -5.15 -40.09 35.69
CA MET A 1 -5.08 -39.79 34.24
C MET A 1 -5.18 -38.28 34.06
N PHE A 2 -4.07 -37.56 33.96
CA PHE A 2 -4.06 -36.14 33.62
C PHE A 2 -3.86 -36.00 32.11
N GLY A 3 -4.86 -35.45 31.42
CA GLY A 3 -4.96 -35.46 29.97
C GLY A 3 -3.96 -34.53 29.29
N VAL A 4 -3.29 -35.06 28.26
CA VAL A 4 -2.40 -34.39 27.30
C VAL A 4 -3.11 -33.38 26.35
N ALA A 5 -4.35 -32.98 26.66
CA ALA A 5 -5.19 -32.14 25.79
C ALA A 5 -4.73 -30.67 25.57
N PRO A 6 -4.13 -29.94 26.53
CA PRO A 6 -3.88 -28.50 26.34
C PRO A 6 -2.70 -28.18 25.41
N VAL A 7 -1.71 -29.08 25.30
CA VAL A 7 -0.53 -28.86 24.42
C VAL A 7 -0.88 -29.06 22.95
N ALA A 8 -1.76 -30.02 22.64
CA ALA A 8 -2.23 -30.27 21.27
C ALA A 8 -3.12 -29.12 20.75
N ALA A 9 -4.00 -28.58 21.59
CA ALA A 9 -4.82 -27.42 21.24
C ALA A 9 -3.97 -26.16 21.02
N TRP A 10 -2.94 -25.95 21.83
CA TRP A 10 -1.98 -24.85 21.64
C TRP A 10 -1.17 -25.01 20.36
N ALA A 11 -0.64 -26.21 20.07
CA ALA A 11 0.10 -26.47 18.84
C ALA A 11 -0.76 -26.27 17.58
N VAL A 12 -2.02 -26.71 17.59
CA VAL A 12 -2.96 -26.50 16.48
C VAL A 12 -3.35 -25.02 16.34
N ALA A 13 -3.54 -24.29 17.43
CA ALA A 13 -3.80 -22.84 17.39
C ALA A 13 -2.61 -22.04 16.83
N VAL A 14 -1.38 -22.40 17.23
CA VAL A 14 -0.15 -21.81 16.69
C VAL A 14 0.00 -22.15 15.21
N GLN A 15 -0.20 -23.41 14.83
CA GLN A 15 -0.03 -23.86 13.45
C GLN A 15 -1.11 -23.27 12.52
N THR A 16 -2.36 -23.15 12.97
CA THR A 16 -3.43 -22.49 12.20
C THR A 16 -3.25 -20.98 12.12
N GLY A 17 -2.74 -20.32 13.17
CA GLY A 17 -2.37 -18.90 13.14
C GLY A 17 -1.19 -18.62 12.19
N VAL A 18 -0.15 -19.46 12.23
CA VAL A 18 1.01 -19.36 11.33
C VAL A 18 0.61 -19.59 9.88
N LEU A 19 -0.27 -20.56 9.59
CA LEU A 19 -0.76 -20.81 8.23
C LEU A 19 -1.65 -19.67 7.71
N ARG A 20 -2.49 -19.06 8.57
CA ARG A 20 -3.28 -17.86 8.21
C ARG A 20 -2.40 -16.64 7.89
N HIS A 21 -1.21 -16.55 8.46
CA HIS A 21 -0.29 -15.42 8.28
C HIS A 21 0.94 -15.76 7.44
N ALA A 22 0.99 -16.94 6.82
CA ALA A 22 2.15 -17.41 6.06
C ALA A 22 2.51 -16.46 4.89
N GLY A 23 1.50 -15.91 4.21
CA GLY A 23 1.70 -14.88 3.18
C GLY A 23 2.30 -13.60 3.75
N THR A 24 1.79 -13.13 4.90
CA THR A 24 2.31 -11.93 5.59
C THR A 24 3.75 -12.14 6.08
N ILE A 25 4.07 -13.32 6.62
CA ILE A 25 5.42 -13.68 7.07
C ILE A 25 6.38 -13.73 5.89
N ALA A 26 5.98 -14.31 4.76
CA ALA A 26 6.80 -14.36 3.55
C ALA A 26 7.11 -12.96 2.99
N VAL A 27 6.12 -12.06 3.00
CA VAL A 27 6.30 -10.65 2.61
C VAL A 27 7.25 -9.94 3.58
N VAL A 28 7.01 -9.98 4.88
CA VAL A 28 7.91 -9.32 5.86
C VAL A 28 9.33 -9.87 5.78
N GLY A 29 9.48 -11.18 5.58
CA GLY A 29 10.77 -11.85 5.42
C GLY A 29 11.53 -11.43 4.15
N SER A 30 10.85 -11.27 3.02
CA SER A 30 11.50 -10.86 1.76
C SER A 30 12.02 -9.42 1.83
N TRP A 31 11.25 -8.51 2.44
CA TRP A 31 11.68 -7.13 2.71
C TRP A 31 12.85 -7.06 3.67
N LEU A 32 12.82 -7.83 4.76
CA LEU A 32 13.96 -7.91 5.68
C LEU A 32 15.20 -8.44 4.98
N GLY A 33 15.08 -9.47 4.14
CA GLY A 33 16.19 -9.99 3.34
C GLY A 33 16.78 -8.97 2.39
N LEU A 34 15.93 -8.18 1.71
CA LEU A 34 16.35 -7.09 0.82
C LEU A 34 17.06 -5.97 1.60
N TYR A 35 16.53 -5.57 2.75
CA TYR A 35 17.13 -4.57 3.63
C TYR A 35 18.48 -5.04 4.19
N LEU A 36 18.58 -6.31 4.58
CA LEU A 36 19.84 -6.92 5.01
C LEU A 36 20.84 -6.96 3.85
N TRP A 37 20.42 -7.25 2.63
CA TRP A 37 21.28 -7.19 1.46
C TRP A 37 21.81 -5.77 1.23
N PHE A 38 20.94 -4.76 1.20
CA PHE A 38 21.34 -3.35 1.05
C PHE A 38 22.23 -2.85 2.19
N ALA A 39 22.01 -3.30 3.43
CA ALA A 39 22.81 -2.92 4.58
C ALA A 39 24.18 -3.64 4.65
N LEU A 40 24.21 -4.94 4.37
CA LEU A 40 25.39 -5.79 4.57
C LEU A 40 26.30 -5.84 3.33
N PHE A 41 25.75 -5.77 2.13
CA PHE A 41 26.53 -5.80 0.89
C PHE A 41 27.61 -4.70 0.85
N PRO A 42 27.31 -3.43 1.20
CA PRO A 42 28.33 -2.39 1.31
C PRO A 42 29.38 -2.67 2.40
N ILE A 43 29.01 -3.29 3.52
CA ILE A 43 29.94 -3.60 4.63
C ILE A 43 30.91 -4.71 4.22
N VAL A 44 30.42 -5.73 3.51
CA VAL A 44 31.25 -6.80 2.95
C VAL A 44 32.13 -6.26 1.82
N ALA A 45 31.59 -5.40 0.94
CA ALA A 45 32.34 -4.74 -0.13
C ALA A 45 33.39 -3.73 0.39
N ARG A 46 33.14 -3.09 1.56
CA ARG A 46 34.07 -2.15 2.23
C ARG A 46 35.40 -2.77 2.62
N ARG A 47 35.48 -4.10 2.83
CA ARG A 47 36.79 -4.78 3.04
C ARG A 47 37.72 -4.67 1.82
N ARG A 48 37.24 -4.18 0.67
CA ARG A 48 38.04 -3.95 -0.55
C ARG A 48 38.13 -2.48 -0.99
N LEU A 49 37.33 -1.55 -0.44
CA LEU A 49 37.23 -0.17 -0.93
C LEU A 49 37.06 0.80 0.24
N GLY A 50 38.18 1.35 0.75
CA GLY A 50 38.18 2.27 1.89
C GLY A 50 37.36 3.53 1.66
N ALA A 51 36.44 3.82 2.59
CA ALA A 51 35.82 5.14 2.80
C ALA A 51 35.19 5.18 4.20
N GLY A 52 35.81 5.93 5.10
CA GLY A 52 35.24 6.32 6.39
C GLY A 52 35.00 7.82 6.38
N ALA A 53 33.78 8.26 6.71
CA ALA A 53 33.52 9.63 7.10
C ALA A 53 32.28 9.68 8.02
N ALA A 54 32.52 10.00 9.29
CA ALA A 54 31.47 10.31 10.26
C ALA A 54 30.94 11.73 9.98
N VAL A 55 29.62 11.89 9.98
CA VAL A 55 28.99 13.16 9.61
C VAL A 55 28.55 13.95 10.85
N ARG A 56 29.04 15.18 10.99
CA ARG A 56 28.62 16.18 12.00
C ARG A 56 27.59 17.15 11.37
N GLY A 57 26.48 17.40 12.06
CA GLY A 57 25.42 18.33 11.63
C GLY A 57 24.31 18.51 12.68
N SER A 58 23.61 19.65 12.65
CA SER A 58 22.50 19.96 13.57
C SER A 58 21.18 19.36 13.09
N TRP A 59 20.46 18.72 14.01
CA TRP A 59 19.20 17.99 13.72
C TRP A 59 18.09 18.88 13.14
N ALA A 60 18.04 20.16 13.52
CA ALA A 60 17.04 21.10 13.03
C ALA A 60 17.12 21.33 11.50
N ILE A 61 18.33 21.37 10.95
CA ILE A 61 18.55 21.57 9.51
C ILE A 61 18.21 20.29 8.74
N ASP A 62 18.56 19.13 9.30
CA ASP A 62 18.25 17.84 8.68
C ASP A 62 16.71 17.60 8.63
N LEU A 63 15.97 18.02 9.66
CA LEU A 63 14.49 18.02 9.66
C LEU A 63 13.89 19.00 8.65
N ALA A 64 14.45 20.20 8.50
CA ALA A 64 13.97 21.18 7.52
C ALA A 64 14.16 20.69 6.07
N CYS A 65 15.30 20.04 5.75
CA CYS A 65 15.51 19.41 4.46
C CYS A 65 14.52 18.27 4.19
N ALA A 66 14.22 17.47 5.22
CA ALA A 66 13.23 16.40 5.11
C ALA A 66 11.82 16.94 4.83
N PHE A 67 11.43 18.01 5.52
CA PHE A 67 10.16 18.70 5.29
C PHE A 67 10.05 19.24 3.86
N LEU A 68 11.07 19.96 3.37
CA LEU A 68 11.06 20.53 2.02
C LEU A 68 11.04 19.44 0.93
N ALA A 69 11.80 18.36 1.10
CA ALA A 69 11.77 17.22 0.19
C ALA A 69 10.37 16.57 0.13
N THR A 70 9.68 16.51 1.28
CA THR A 70 8.32 15.98 1.37
C THR A 70 7.32 16.87 0.65
N VAL A 71 7.38 18.19 0.83
CA VAL A 71 6.49 19.14 0.12
C VAL A 71 6.71 19.10 -1.38
N ALA A 72 7.98 19.12 -1.83
CA ALA A 72 8.31 19.03 -3.25
C ALA A 72 7.77 17.73 -3.86
N MET A 73 7.86 16.63 -3.13
CA MET A 73 7.36 15.34 -3.61
C MET A 73 5.83 15.24 -3.58
N GLY A 74 5.17 15.77 -2.55
CA GLY A 74 3.71 15.89 -2.51
C GLY A 74 3.18 16.65 -3.73
N LEU A 75 3.87 17.70 -4.15
CA LEU A 75 3.53 18.43 -5.37
C LEU A 75 3.74 17.60 -6.63
N VAL A 76 4.83 16.83 -6.74
CA VAL A 76 5.05 15.92 -7.88
C VAL A 76 3.92 14.90 -7.98
N VAL A 77 3.55 14.24 -6.88
CA VAL A 77 2.46 13.25 -6.85
C VAL A 77 1.11 13.88 -7.24
N LEU A 78 0.81 15.08 -6.73
CA LEU A 78 -0.41 15.81 -7.08
C LEU A 78 -0.44 16.20 -8.57
N LEU A 79 0.70 16.61 -9.13
CA LEU A 79 0.80 17.07 -10.52
C LEU A 79 0.87 15.93 -11.54
N THR A 80 1.38 14.75 -11.16
CA THR A 80 1.39 13.55 -12.00
C THR A 80 0.11 12.73 -11.89
N GLY A 81 -0.94 13.29 -11.26
CA GLY A 81 -2.25 12.65 -11.15
C GLY A 81 -2.24 11.42 -10.25
N GLY A 82 -1.47 11.45 -9.15
CA GLY A 82 -1.51 10.50 -8.03
C GLY A 82 -1.96 9.11 -8.43
N GLY A 83 -1.24 8.48 -9.37
CA GLY A 83 -1.66 7.33 -10.17
C GLY A 83 -3.06 6.78 -9.89
N ASP A 84 -4.00 7.02 -10.80
CA ASP A 84 -5.26 6.27 -10.97
C ASP A 84 -5.04 4.76 -11.29
N GLY A 85 -3.98 4.13 -10.76
CA GLY A 85 -3.92 2.69 -10.60
C GLY A 85 -4.42 2.37 -9.20
N ALA A 86 -5.62 1.84 -8.98
CA ALA A 86 -5.97 0.51 -9.50
C ALA A 86 -4.73 -0.39 -9.68
N HIS A 87 -3.75 -0.32 -8.78
CA HIS A 87 -2.99 -1.50 -8.44
C HIS A 87 -4.00 -2.41 -7.80
N ASP A 88 -4.36 -3.46 -8.57
CA ASP A 88 -5.24 -4.54 -8.19
C ASP A 88 -5.30 -4.69 -6.67
N GLY A 89 -6.51 -4.71 -6.10
CA GLY A 89 -6.72 -4.92 -4.66
C GLY A 89 -5.99 -6.14 -4.08
N ALA A 90 -5.38 -6.98 -4.92
CA ALA A 90 -4.41 -8.02 -4.60
C ALA A 90 -3.12 -7.53 -3.91
N SER A 91 -2.55 -6.36 -4.26
CA SER A 91 -1.26 -5.91 -3.69
C SER A 91 -1.40 -5.31 -2.29
N TYR A 92 -2.54 -4.68 -1.99
CA TYR A 92 -2.89 -4.20 -0.64
C TYR A 92 -3.70 -5.22 0.17
N GLY A 93 -4.35 -6.18 -0.49
CA GLY A 93 -5.13 -7.25 0.13
C GLY A 93 -4.31 -8.15 1.07
N GLY A 94 -2.99 -8.23 0.88
CA GLY A 94 -2.10 -8.93 1.81
C GLY A 94 -1.92 -8.27 3.18
N TYR A 95 -2.28 -6.99 3.32
CA TYR A 95 -2.13 -6.20 4.56
C TYR A 95 -3.46 -5.92 5.26
N GLY A 96 -4.59 -5.94 4.55
CA GLY A 96 -5.92 -5.61 5.07
C GLY A 96 -6.56 -6.68 5.96
N GLY A 97 -6.21 -7.97 5.76
CA GLY A 97 -6.76 -9.08 6.54
C GLY A 97 -5.89 -9.55 7.71
N GLY A 98 -4.75 -8.88 7.96
CA GLY A 98 -3.78 -9.25 9.01
C GLY A 98 -3.98 -8.48 10.31
N PRO A 99 -3.49 -8.99 11.45
CA PRO A 99 -3.57 -8.29 12.73
C PRO A 99 -2.82 -6.94 12.68
N ALA A 100 -3.33 -5.92 13.37
CA ALA A 100 -2.85 -4.52 13.28
C ALA A 100 -1.33 -4.32 13.44
N TRP A 101 -0.64 -5.23 14.14
CA TRP A 101 0.82 -5.18 14.29
C TRP A 101 1.57 -5.39 12.97
N THR A 102 1.00 -6.09 11.98
CA THR A 102 1.64 -6.33 10.67
C THR A 102 1.77 -5.05 9.88
N LEU A 103 0.71 -4.22 9.89
CA LEU A 103 0.71 -2.90 9.28
C LEU A 103 1.68 -1.96 10.00
N ALA A 104 1.76 -2.03 11.33
CA ALA A 104 2.73 -1.26 12.11
C ALA A 104 4.18 -1.65 11.79
N LEU A 105 4.48 -2.96 11.71
CA LEU A 105 5.83 -3.44 11.34
C LEU A 105 6.19 -3.06 9.90
N PHE A 106 5.24 -3.18 8.96
CA PHE A 106 5.44 -2.73 7.59
C PHE A 106 5.72 -1.22 7.55
N GLY A 107 4.97 -0.42 8.31
CA GLY A 107 5.21 1.02 8.45
C GLY A 107 6.63 1.33 8.96
N VAL A 108 7.09 0.66 10.03
CA VAL A 108 8.46 0.82 10.54
C VAL A 108 9.50 0.43 9.49
N GLY A 109 9.27 -0.68 8.79
CA GLY A 109 10.11 -1.14 7.68
C GLY A 109 10.21 -0.10 6.57
N ALA A 110 9.07 0.30 6.01
CA ALA A 110 8.97 1.21 4.88
C ALA A 110 9.42 2.64 5.20
N VAL A 111 9.19 3.13 6.41
CA VAL A 111 9.47 4.53 6.79
C VAL A 111 10.86 4.73 7.37
N LEU A 112 11.39 3.75 8.10
CA LEU A 112 12.65 3.90 8.84
C LEU A 112 13.74 2.99 8.31
N VAL A 113 13.49 1.68 8.28
CA VAL A 113 14.53 0.67 8.01
C VAL A 113 14.93 0.65 6.54
N GLY A 114 13.97 0.60 5.64
CA GLY A 114 14.19 0.60 4.19
C GLY A 114 14.96 1.83 3.73
N PRO A 115 14.46 3.05 4.02
CA PRO A 115 15.18 4.28 3.73
C PRO A 115 16.60 4.26 4.30
N TRP A 116 16.82 3.75 5.51
CA TRP A 116 18.17 3.67 6.07
C TRP A 116 19.08 2.77 5.22
N CYS A 117 18.63 1.55 4.92
CA CYS A 117 19.37 0.58 4.12
C CYS A 117 19.67 1.12 2.72
N GLU A 118 18.66 1.71 2.08
CA GLU A 118 18.76 2.30 0.75
C GLU A 118 19.71 3.50 0.75
N GLU A 119 19.64 4.42 1.72
CA GLU A 119 20.56 5.55 1.78
C GLU A 119 22.01 5.12 2.05
N VAL A 120 22.22 4.11 2.90
CA VAL A 120 23.56 3.53 3.12
C VAL A 120 24.13 2.97 1.82
N PHE A 121 23.31 2.28 1.02
CA PHE A 121 23.75 1.75 -0.27
C PHE A 121 23.93 2.85 -1.32
N PHE A 122 22.86 3.60 -1.64
CA PHE A 122 22.86 4.55 -2.75
C PHE A 122 23.79 5.73 -2.48
N ARG A 123 23.73 6.33 -1.28
CA ARG A 123 24.48 7.56 -0.96
C ARG A 123 25.79 7.21 -0.28
N GLY A 124 25.79 6.22 0.61
CA GLY A 124 27.00 5.79 1.31
C GLY A 124 28.00 5.02 0.43
N PHE A 125 27.53 4.23 -0.55
CA PHE A 125 28.39 3.37 -1.36
C PHE A 125 28.34 3.72 -2.86
N LEU A 126 27.18 3.54 -3.52
CA LEU A 126 27.05 3.60 -4.97
C LEU A 126 27.43 4.98 -5.53
N LEU A 127 26.91 6.06 -4.94
CA LEU A 127 27.22 7.42 -5.37
C LEU A 127 28.72 7.72 -5.28
N HIS A 128 29.40 7.27 -4.21
CA HIS A 128 30.84 7.43 -4.08
C HIS A 128 31.61 6.61 -5.13
N ALA A 129 31.16 5.39 -5.43
CA ALA A 129 31.75 4.56 -6.47
C ALA A 129 31.60 5.22 -7.86
N LEU A 130 30.40 5.68 -8.22
CA LEU A 130 30.12 6.35 -9.49
C LEU A 130 30.94 7.63 -9.66
N ARG A 131 31.12 8.41 -8.59
CA ARG A 131 31.93 9.64 -8.61
C ARG A 131 33.42 9.41 -8.84
N ARG A 132 33.94 8.19 -8.66
CA ARG A 132 35.34 7.86 -9.01
C ARG A 132 35.58 7.74 -10.51
N HIS A 133 34.54 7.56 -11.31
CA HIS A 133 34.64 7.24 -12.73
C HIS A 133 34.02 8.30 -13.67
N GLY A 134 33.59 9.46 -13.17
CA GLY A 134 33.00 10.50 -14.03
C GLY A 134 32.53 11.78 -13.33
N HIS A 135 31.87 12.64 -14.09
CA HIS A 135 31.33 13.91 -13.62
C HIS A 135 30.24 13.72 -12.55
N ALA A 136 30.25 14.57 -11.52
CA ALA A 136 29.31 14.49 -10.39
C ALA A 136 27.83 14.47 -10.83
N SER A 137 27.48 15.25 -11.85
CA SER A 137 26.11 15.29 -12.39
C SER A 137 25.68 13.94 -12.99
N VAL A 138 26.58 13.26 -13.71
CA VAL A 138 26.31 11.94 -14.29
C VAL A 138 26.12 10.90 -13.18
N ALA A 139 26.94 10.97 -12.12
CA ALA A 139 26.80 10.09 -10.97
C ALA A 139 25.44 10.24 -10.27
N TRP A 140 24.93 11.47 -10.12
CA TRP A 140 23.60 11.71 -9.53
C TRP A 140 22.46 11.19 -10.42
N LEU A 141 22.51 11.46 -11.72
CA LEU A 141 21.51 10.97 -12.66
C LEU A 141 21.50 9.44 -12.71
N ALA A 142 22.68 8.81 -12.79
CA ALA A 142 22.82 7.36 -12.81
C ALA A 142 22.30 6.70 -11.53
N GLN A 143 22.62 7.26 -10.36
CA GLN A 143 22.10 6.76 -9.08
C GLN A 143 20.57 6.90 -8.97
N ALA A 144 19.98 8.01 -9.44
CA ALA A 144 18.53 8.18 -9.43
C ALA A 144 17.81 7.20 -10.39
N PHE A 145 18.40 6.96 -11.57
CA PHE A 145 17.90 5.96 -12.50
C PHE A 145 17.97 4.55 -11.91
N LEU A 146 19.12 4.16 -11.35
CA LEU A 146 19.30 2.85 -10.70
C LEU A 146 18.37 2.69 -9.49
N PHE A 147 18.13 3.76 -8.74
CA PHE A 147 17.14 3.76 -7.67
C PHE A 147 15.75 3.44 -8.21
N ALA A 148 15.30 4.07 -9.30
CA ALA A 148 14.01 3.73 -9.90
C ALA A 148 13.99 2.29 -10.42
N ALA A 149 15.02 1.89 -11.18
CA ALA A 149 15.06 0.62 -11.91
C ALA A 149 15.00 -0.64 -11.04
N VAL A 150 15.37 -0.55 -9.75
CA VAL A 150 15.27 -1.69 -8.82
C VAL A 150 13.87 -1.87 -8.22
N HIS A 151 12.94 -0.93 -8.47
CA HIS A 151 11.58 -1.03 -7.96
C HIS A 151 10.66 -1.77 -8.94
N PRO A 152 9.79 -2.67 -8.45
CA PRO A 152 8.89 -3.47 -9.28
C PRO A 152 7.60 -2.68 -9.60
N TYR A 153 7.73 -1.46 -10.12
CA TYR A 153 6.60 -0.61 -10.47
C TYR A 153 6.38 -0.52 -11.98
N SER A 154 5.19 -0.05 -12.36
CA SER A 154 4.88 0.26 -13.75
C SER A 154 5.75 1.39 -14.29
N ALA A 155 5.96 1.44 -15.61
CA ALA A 155 6.80 2.47 -16.23
C ALA A 155 6.40 3.92 -15.87
N PRO A 156 5.10 4.29 -15.81
CA PRO A 156 4.70 5.62 -15.35
C PRO A 156 5.11 5.91 -13.90
N THR A 157 4.91 4.96 -12.99
CA THR A 157 5.28 5.13 -11.57
C THR A 157 6.79 5.23 -11.38
N LEU A 158 7.57 4.51 -12.20
CA LEU A 158 9.04 4.59 -12.19
C LEU A 158 9.56 5.99 -12.51
N VAL A 159 8.84 6.80 -13.30
CA VAL A 159 9.21 8.21 -13.54
C VAL A 159 9.15 9.00 -12.24
N GLY A 160 8.07 8.82 -11.46
CA GLY A 160 7.91 9.46 -10.15
C GLY A 160 8.99 9.02 -9.16
N VAL A 161 9.28 7.72 -9.09
CA VAL A 161 10.34 7.17 -8.23
C VAL A 161 11.73 7.66 -8.64
N GLY A 162 11.99 7.80 -9.94
CA GLY A 162 13.22 8.41 -10.45
C GLY A 162 13.35 9.87 -10.01
N ALA A 163 12.26 10.65 -10.04
CA ALA A 163 12.25 12.01 -9.52
C ALA A 163 12.53 12.06 -8.01
N VAL A 164 12.02 11.11 -7.22
CA VAL A 164 12.40 10.94 -5.80
C VAL A 164 13.90 10.71 -5.67
N GLY A 165 14.46 9.80 -6.46
CA GLY A 165 15.89 9.52 -6.49
C GLY A 165 16.76 10.76 -6.75
N LEU A 166 16.29 11.66 -7.63
CA LEU A 166 16.93 12.94 -7.95
C LEU A 166 16.83 13.95 -6.80
N VAL A 167 15.65 14.10 -6.18
CA VAL A 167 15.47 14.99 -5.02
C VAL A 167 16.38 14.56 -3.87
N LEU A 168 16.43 13.26 -3.57
CA LEU A 168 17.31 12.72 -2.54
C LEU A 168 18.80 12.91 -2.88
N ALA A 169 19.18 12.82 -4.16
CA ALA A 169 20.54 13.15 -4.60
C ALA A 169 20.86 14.64 -4.40
N ALA A 170 19.90 15.54 -4.67
CA ALA A 170 20.04 16.97 -4.44
C ALA A 170 20.15 17.31 -2.95
N VAL A 171 19.33 16.67 -2.09
CA VAL A 171 19.44 16.78 -0.62
C VAL A 171 20.83 16.35 -0.17
N ALA A 172 21.35 15.21 -0.65
CA ALA A 172 22.68 14.73 -0.33
C ALA A 172 23.80 15.66 -0.86
N ARG A 173 23.55 16.44 -1.93
CA ARG A 173 24.49 17.46 -2.41
C ARG A 173 24.53 18.68 -1.49
N ILE A 174 23.36 19.18 -1.08
CA ILE A 174 23.24 20.39 -0.24
C ILE A 174 23.67 20.08 1.20
N ARG A 175 23.30 18.90 1.69
CA ARG A 175 23.60 18.37 3.02
C ARG A 175 24.25 17.00 2.86
N PRO A 176 25.59 16.93 2.78
CA PRO A 176 26.32 15.68 2.56
C PRO A 176 26.36 14.81 3.83
N THR A 177 25.19 14.50 4.35
CA THR A 177 24.97 13.67 5.53
C THR A 177 24.02 12.54 5.16
N LEU A 178 24.33 11.32 5.61
CA LEU A 178 23.39 10.20 5.44
C LEU A 178 22.08 10.44 6.20
N ARG A 179 22.13 11.23 7.28
CA ARG A 179 20.96 11.56 8.11
C ARG A 179 19.95 12.42 7.37
N ALA A 180 20.41 13.45 6.65
CA ALA A 180 19.52 14.34 5.89
C ALA A 180 18.83 13.59 4.76
N ALA A 181 19.56 12.74 4.02
CA ALA A 181 18.97 11.89 2.99
C ALA A 181 17.98 10.88 3.57
N TRP A 182 18.35 10.23 4.69
CA TRP A 182 17.48 9.26 5.37
C TRP A 182 16.19 9.88 5.89
N LEU A 183 16.27 11.04 6.53
CA LEU A 183 15.08 11.75 7.02
C LEU A 183 14.20 12.23 5.86
N ALA A 184 14.77 12.73 4.77
CA ALA A 184 14.00 13.14 3.59
C ALA A 184 13.28 11.98 2.93
N HIS A 185 13.96 10.84 2.79
CA HIS A 185 13.39 9.63 2.24
C HIS A 185 12.32 9.05 3.18
N GLY A 186 12.63 8.92 4.47
CA GLY A 186 11.68 8.46 5.47
C GLY A 186 10.44 9.34 5.56
N ALA A 187 10.57 10.66 5.44
CA ALA A 187 9.42 11.57 5.45
C ALA A 187 8.52 11.41 4.20
N PHE A 188 9.11 11.20 3.02
CA PHE A 188 8.35 10.83 1.82
C PHE A 188 7.58 9.51 2.02
N ASN A 189 8.27 8.48 2.51
CA ASN A 189 7.65 7.18 2.75
C ASN A 189 6.58 7.25 3.85
N ALA A 190 6.76 8.09 4.87
CA ALA A 190 5.77 8.33 5.92
C ALA A 190 4.49 8.95 5.34
N LEU A 191 4.62 9.92 4.43
CA LEU A 191 3.48 10.53 3.77
C LEU A 191 2.74 9.50 2.89
N ALA A 192 3.46 8.75 2.06
CA ALA A 192 2.88 7.69 1.25
C ALA A 192 2.18 6.61 2.12
N PHE A 193 2.82 6.20 3.21
CA PHE A 193 2.25 5.25 4.15
C PHE A 193 1.00 5.79 4.85
N ALA A 194 0.96 7.08 5.21
CA ALA A 194 -0.23 7.70 5.78
C ALA A 194 -1.43 7.67 4.80
N PHE A 195 -1.19 7.87 3.50
CA PHE A 195 -2.24 7.70 2.49
C PHE A 195 -2.75 6.26 2.41
N VAL A 196 -1.85 5.27 2.48
CA VAL A 196 -2.21 3.85 2.53
C VAL A 196 -3.07 3.54 3.76
N VAL A 197 -2.65 3.99 4.95
CA VAL A 197 -3.41 3.81 6.19
C VAL A 197 -4.78 4.48 6.09
N ALA A 198 -4.84 5.72 5.60
CA ALA A 198 -6.10 6.43 5.42
C ALA A 198 -7.03 5.75 4.41
N ALA A 199 -6.49 5.19 3.32
CA ALA A 199 -7.25 4.41 2.35
C ALA A 199 -7.78 3.10 2.98
N ALA A 200 -6.95 2.39 3.73
CA ALA A 200 -7.33 1.18 4.44
C ALA A 200 -8.42 1.43 5.48
N LEU A 201 -8.31 2.51 6.26
CA LEU A 201 -9.32 2.92 7.23
C LEU A 201 -10.65 3.29 6.56
N ARG A 202 -10.61 4.00 5.42
CA ARG A 202 -11.83 4.31 4.65
C ARG A 202 -12.48 3.05 4.11
N LEU A 203 -11.69 2.10 3.62
CA LEU A 203 -12.21 0.83 3.12
C LEU A 203 -12.83 -0.02 4.24
N ALA A 204 -12.20 -0.08 5.40
CA ALA A 204 -12.73 -0.77 6.58
C ALA A 204 -14.02 -0.12 7.12
N ALA A 205 -14.14 1.20 6.97
CA ALA A 205 -15.36 1.93 7.32
C ALA A 205 -16.49 1.78 6.28
N SER A 206 -16.19 1.35 5.06
CA SER A 206 -17.19 1.14 4.01
C SER A 206 -17.98 -0.16 4.23
N GLY A 207 -19.29 -0.12 4.01
CA GLY A 207 -20.15 -1.28 4.04
C GLY A 207 -19.88 -2.23 2.87
N PHE A 208 -19.99 -3.52 3.15
CA PHE A 208 -19.80 -4.58 2.17
C PHE A 208 -21.13 -5.27 1.88
N LEU A 209 -21.60 -5.16 0.63
CA LEU A 209 -22.83 -5.85 0.18
C LEU A 209 -22.56 -7.29 -0.29
N GLY A 210 -21.35 -7.57 -0.80
CA GLY A 210 -20.99 -8.91 -1.29
C GLY A 210 -21.44 -9.23 -2.72
N VAL A 211 -21.55 -8.23 -3.58
CA VAL A 211 -21.85 -8.40 -5.02
C VAL A 211 -20.79 -7.75 -5.90
N ALA A 212 -20.55 -8.33 -7.08
CA ALA A 212 -19.92 -7.64 -8.19
C ALA A 212 -21.00 -7.27 -9.21
N LEU A 213 -20.95 -6.04 -9.70
CA LEU A 213 -21.97 -5.46 -10.55
C LEU A 213 -21.41 -5.07 -11.91
N GLU A 214 -22.21 -5.29 -12.95
CA GLU A 214 -22.01 -4.71 -14.27
C GLU A 214 -23.09 -3.64 -14.49
N LEU A 215 -22.64 -2.41 -14.73
CA LEU A 215 -23.55 -1.27 -14.91
C LEU A 215 -24.18 -1.31 -16.29
N GLU A 216 -25.51 -1.29 -16.35
CA GLU A 216 -26.29 -1.19 -17.58
C GLU A 216 -26.98 0.17 -17.63
N HIS A 217 -26.87 0.85 -18.77
CA HIS A 217 -27.74 1.98 -19.07
C HIS A 217 -28.98 1.48 -19.79
N ARG A 218 -30.15 1.67 -19.18
CA ARG A 218 -31.45 1.53 -19.87
C ARG A 218 -32.02 2.92 -20.12
N ALA A 219 -32.88 3.04 -21.13
CA ALA A 219 -33.32 4.29 -21.75
C ALA A 219 -33.53 5.47 -20.78
N ASP A 220 -34.06 5.23 -19.57
CA ASP A 220 -34.36 6.26 -18.58
C ASP A 220 -33.81 5.98 -17.16
N ALA A 221 -32.95 4.96 -16.98
CA ALA A 221 -32.42 4.59 -15.65
C ALA A 221 -31.09 3.85 -15.71
N GLN A 222 -30.22 4.15 -14.74
CA GLN A 222 -29.04 3.33 -14.46
C GLN A 222 -29.44 2.13 -13.60
N VAL A 223 -29.14 0.93 -14.08
CA VAL A 223 -29.38 -0.33 -13.36
C VAL A 223 -28.08 -1.12 -13.30
N ALA A 224 -28.00 -2.10 -12.40
CA ALA A 224 -26.79 -2.88 -12.22
C ALA A 224 -27.10 -4.38 -12.19
N ARG A 225 -26.49 -5.13 -13.10
CA ARG A 225 -26.61 -6.59 -13.14
C ARG A 225 -25.62 -7.21 -12.16
N VAL A 226 -26.10 -8.13 -11.33
CA VAL A 226 -25.26 -8.96 -10.46
C VAL A 226 -24.55 -10.00 -11.32
N VAL A 227 -23.24 -9.85 -11.47
CA VAL A 227 -22.38 -10.80 -12.21
C VAL A 227 -21.64 -11.76 -11.29
N ARG A 228 -21.54 -11.43 -10.00
CA ARG A 228 -20.98 -12.31 -8.97
C ARG A 228 -21.62 -12.02 -7.62
N VAL A 229 -21.83 -13.07 -6.83
CA VAL A 229 -22.15 -13.00 -5.41
C VAL A 229 -20.99 -13.60 -4.62
N VAL A 230 -20.65 -13.02 -3.49
CA VAL A 230 -19.60 -13.53 -2.60
C VAL A 230 -20.20 -14.57 -1.67
N ASP A 231 -19.66 -15.79 -1.71
CA ASP A 231 -20.06 -16.91 -0.85
C ASP A 231 -19.95 -16.53 0.64
N GLY A 232 -20.99 -16.85 1.41
CA GLY A 232 -21.14 -16.46 2.82
C GLY A 232 -21.31 -14.96 3.05
N GLY A 233 -21.46 -14.16 1.98
CA GLY A 233 -21.59 -12.71 2.04
C GLY A 233 -23.03 -12.23 2.31
N PRO A 234 -23.22 -10.94 2.63
CA PRO A 234 -24.55 -10.40 2.98
C PRO A 234 -25.60 -10.56 1.89
N ALA A 235 -25.22 -10.34 0.62
CA ALA A 235 -26.10 -10.52 -0.51
C ALA A 235 -26.59 -11.95 -0.67
N GLU A 236 -25.72 -12.96 -0.49
CA GLU A 236 -26.13 -14.37 -0.52
C GLU A 236 -27.09 -14.67 0.63
N GLY A 237 -26.78 -14.20 1.84
CA GLY A 237 -27.64 -14.37 3.02
C GLY A 237 -29.02 -13.73 2.85
N ALA A 238 -29.12 -12.68 2.04
CA ALA A 238 -30.38 -12.03 1.66
C ALA A 238 -31.06 -12.66 0.42
N GLY A 239 -30.48 -13.72 -0.16
CA GLY A 239 -31.03 -14.42 -1.33
C GLY A 239 -30.88 -13.67 -2.65
N ILE A 240 -29.97 -12.70 -2.73
CA ILE A 240 -29.54 -12.07 -3.99
C ILE A 240 -28.67 -13.07 -4.74
N ALA A 241 -28.89 -13.19 -6.05
CA ALA A 241 -28.25 -14.18 -6.90
C ALA A 241 -27.64 -13.55 -8.15
N VAL A 242 -26.70 -14.27 -8.78
CA VAL A 242 -26.17 -13.90 -10.09
C VAL A 242 -27.31 -13.85 -11.11
N GLY A 243 -27.34 -12.80 -11.93
CA GLY A 243 -28.39 -12.54 -12.90
C GLY A 243 -29.44 -11.52 -12.44
N ASP A 244 -29.55 -11.25 -11.14
CA ASP A 244 -30.42 -10.20 -10.61
C ASP A 244 -30.05 -8.83 -11.20
N VAL A 245 -31.07 -8.01 -11.46
CA VAL A 245 -30.88 -6.62 -11.89
C VAL A 245 -31.29 -5.70 -10.75
N ILE A 246 -30.31 -5.11 -10.08
CA ILE A 246 -30.54 -4.10 -9.05
C ILE A 246 -31.03 -2.82 -9.73
N VAL A 247 -32.14 -2.29 -9.24
CA VAL A 247 -32.77 -1.06 -9.74
C VAL A 247 -32.63 0.10 -8.76
N SER A 248 -32.59 -0.18 -7.45
CA SER A 248 -32.28 0.83 -6.44
C SER A 248 -31.73 0.22 -5.15
N ILE A 249 -31.03 1.03 -4.37
CA ILE A 249 -30.59 0.71 -3.01
C ILE A 249 -30.99 1.90 -2.13
N ASP A 250 -31.86 1.63 -1.16
CA ASP A 250 -32.52 2.66 -0.34
C ASP A 250 -33.16 3.80 -1.17
N GLY A 251 -33.67 3.45 -2.36
CA GLY A 251 -34.32 4.40 -3.27
C GLY A 251 -33.37 5.12 -4.24
N GLU A 252 -32.04 4.97 -4.09
CA GLU A 252 -31.04 5.57 -4.97
C GLU A 252 -30.65 4.61 -6.12
N PRO A 253 -30.46 5.10 -7.36
CA PRO A 253 -30.10 4.25 -8.49
C PRO A 253 -28.66 3.70 -8.35
N PRO A 254 -28.39 2.46 -8.78
CA PRO A 254 -27.06 1.88 -8.74
C PRO A 254 -26.20 2.44 -9.88
N GLY A 255 -25.76 3.68 -9.73
CA GLY A 255 -24.80 4.32 -10.62
C GLY A 255 -23.35 4.01 -10.25
N ARG A 256 -22.40 4.32 -11.15
CA ARG A 256 -20.96 4.14 -10.90
C ARG A 256 -20.50 4.88 -9.64
N ASP A 257 -20.94 6.12 -9.52
CA ASP A 257 -20.63 6.97 -8.37
C ASP A 257 -21.65 6.73 -7.25
N GLY A 258 -22.92 6.46 -7.58
CA GLY A 258 -23.99 6.21 -6.60
C GLY A 258 -23.77 4.98 -5.74
N PHE A 259 -23.50 3.81 -6.34
CA PHE A 259 -23.31 2.56 -5.62
C PHE A 259 -22.06 2.55 -4.74
N THR A 260 -20.93 2.97 -5.32
CA THR A 260 -19.64 2.99 -4.60
C THR A 260 -19.64 4.04 -3.50
N THR A 261 -20.19 5.24 -3.75
CA THR A 261 -20.35 6.28 -2.73
C THR A 261 -21.33 5.84 -1.65
N PHE A 262 -22.45 5.22 -2.00
CA PHE A 262 -23.44 4.72 -1.04
C PHE A 262 -22.81 3.71 -0.07
N LEU A 263 -22.06 2.72 -0.57
CA LEU A 263 -21.34 1.79 0.28
C LEU A 263 -20.23 2.46 1.10
N ALA A 264 -19.61 3.53 0.58
CA ALA A 264 -18.61 4.30 1.32
C ALA A 264 -19.22 5.15 2.45
N THR A 265 -20.47 5.59 2.33
CA THR A 265 -21.17 6.41 3.33
C THR A 265 -21.96 5.59 4.34
N HIS A 266 -22.25 4.32 4.05
CA HIS A 266 -22.95 3.40 4.95
C HIS A 266 -21.99 2.33 5.46
N GLY A 267 -21.77 2.30 6.78
CA GLY A 267 -20.81 1.37 7.39
C GLY A 267 -21.37 -0.05 7.59
N PRO A 268 -20.51 -0.99 8.00
CA PRO A 268 -20.91 -2.32 8.46
C PRO A 268 -22.00 -2.25 9.55
N GLY A 269 -22.93 -3.20 9.53
CA GLY A 269 -24.08 -3.27 10.42
C GLY A 269 -25.29 -2.44 9.96
N THR A 270 -25.14 -1.59 8.94
CA THR A 270 -26.25 -0.79 8.39
C THR A 270 -27.20 -1.68 7.60
N PRO A 271 -28.51 -1.73 7.93
CA PRO A 271 -29.50 -2.37 7.08
C PRO A 271 -29.81 -1.48 5.87
N VAL A 272 -29.87 -2.08 4.68
CA VAL A 272 -30.20 -1.41 3.41
C VAL A 272 -31.25 -2.20 2.66
N ALA A 273 -32.17 -1.52 1.99
CA ALA A 273 -33.20 -2.11 1.13
C ALA A 273 -32.71 -2.14 -0.32
N VAL A 274 -32.45 -3.33 -0.85
CA VAL A 274 -32.07 -3.55 -2.24
C VAL A 274 -33.32 -3.90 -3.04
N GLN A 275 -33.71 -3.03 -3.96
CA GLN A 275 -34.73 -3.33 -4.94
C GLN A 275 -34.08 -3.93 -6.19
N LEU A 276 -34.55 -5.11 -6.60
CA LEU A 276 -34.03 -5.84 -7.74
C LEU A 276 -35.15 -6.44 -8.59
N VAL A 277 -34.83 -6.80 -9.82
CA VAL A 277 -35.71 -7.51 -10.73
C VAL A 277 -35.12 -8.89 -11.02
N ARG A 278 -35.94 -9.93 -10.81
CA ARG A 278 -35.63 -11.33 -11.14
C ARG A 278 -36.80 -11.92 -11.91
N ASP A 279 -36.53 -12.51 -13.07
CA ASP A 279 -37.55 -13.14 -13.93
C ASP A 279 -38.76 -12.22 -14.27
N GLY A 280 -38.52 -10.90 -14.32
CA GLY A 280 -39.54 -9.89 -14.59
C GLY A 280 -40.33 -9.41 -13.36
N GLU A 281 -40.11 -10.01 -12.19
CA GLU A 281 -40.74 -9.59 -10.94
C GLU A 281 -39.84 -8.65 -10.14
N THR A 282 -40.42 -7.60 -9.55
CA THR A 282 -39.72 -6.69 -8.65
C THR A 282 -39.71 -7.25 -7.24
N LEU A 283 -38.51 -7.44 -6.70
CA LEU A 283 -38.25 -7.95 -5.37
C LEU A 283 -37.54 -6.89 -4.53
N VAL A 284 -37.88 -6.82 -3.25
CA VAL A 284 -37.13 -6.03 -2.26
C VAL A 284 -36.45 -6.99 -1.30
N ARG A 285 -35.16 -6.76 -1.04
CA ARG A 285 -34.36 -7.52 -0.07
C ARG A 285 -33.75 -6.58 0.94
N ALA A 286 -34.02 -6.82 2.22
CA ALA A 286 -33.30 -6.18 3.30
C ALA A 286 -31.94 -6.89 3.45
N VAL A 287 -30.85 -6.14 3.35
CA VAL A 287 -29.49 -6.66 3.48
C VAL A 287 -28.76 -5.85 4.55
N THR A 288 -28.14 -6.52 5.52
CA THR A 288 -27.26 -5.84 6.47
C THR A 288 -25.85 -5.82 5.93
N LEU A 289 -25.28 -4.65 5.68
CA LEU A 289 -23.90 -4.53 5.20
C LEU A 289 -22.93 -5.15 6.21
N ALA A 290 -21.92 -5.86 5.73
CA ALA A 290 -20.89 -6.45 6.59
C ALA A 290 -19.58 -5.65 6.51
N GLU A 291 -18.61 -6.06 7.32
CA GLU A 291 -17.21 -5.71 7.10
C GLU A 291 -16.71 -6.42 5.84
N ARG A 292 -15.82 -5.75 5.10
CA ARG A 292 -15.20 -6.35 3.93
C ARG A 292 -14.20 -7.43 4.41
N PRO A 293 -14.32 -8.68 3.91
CA PRO A 293 -13.43 -9.78 4.30
C PRO A 293 -12.00 -9.60 3.78
#